data_AF-A0A9D5C1H6-F1
#
_entry.id   AF-A0A9D5C1H6-F1
#
_cell.length_a   1.000
_cell.length_b   1.000
_cell.length_c   1.000
_cell.angle_alpha   90.00
_cell.angle_beta   90.00
_cell.angle_gamma   90.00
#
_symmetry.space_group_name_H-M   'P 1'
#
loop_
_entity.id
_entity.type
_entity.pdbx_description
1 polymer ?
#
loop_
_entity_poly.entity_id
_entity_poly.type
_entity_poly.pdbx_seq_one_letter_code
_entity_poly.pdbx_strand_id
1 'polypeptide(L)'
;MISTTDLAQHTLEQIEPIRNFFAALFLASIGMLIDIHFLWNHVDILLASVILVIIIKTIVLTAVVKGFGYTNKTSLLVGMSLAQIGEFAFVLLSRASNLHLVQGKLYLLLLGTTALSLVTTPLLFKLIPAVIHLGVLLRWFSPDTSLNEVYKQEKEI
;
A
#
# COMPACT_ATOMS: atom_id res chain seq x y z
N MET A 1 15.94 0.42 -24.51
CA MET A 1 15.95 1.85 -24.91
C MET A 1 14.74 2.20 -25.79
N ILE A 2 13.54 1.72 -25.46
CA ILE A 2 12.26 2.04 -26.15
C ILE A 2 11.27 2.79 -25.24
N SER A 3 11.67 3.05 -23.99
CA SER A 3 10.85 3.73 -22.98
C SER A 3 10.91 5.25 -23.07
N THR A 4 11.76 5.81 -23.94
CA THR A 4 12.11 7.25 -23.97
C THR A 4 11.74 7.94 -25.29
N THR A 5 11.00 7.28 -26.17
CA THR A 5 10.52 7.87 -27.44
C THR A 5 9.11 8.44 -27.26
N ASP A 6 8.81 9.59 -27.87
CA ASP A 6 7.50 10.27 -27.80
C ASP A 6 6.33 9.33 -28.16
N LEU A 7 6.57 8.37 -29.06
CA LEU A 7 5.60 7.34 -29.44
C LEU A 7 5.20 6.42 -28.27
N ALA A 8 6.15 6.07 -27.39
CA ALA A 8 5.88 5.25 -26.21
C ALA A 8 5.07 6.04 -25.17
N GLN A 9 5.37 7.34 -24.99
CA GLN A 9 4.58 8.20 -24.10
C GLN A 9 3.15 8.37 -24.62
N HIS A 10 2.97 8.67 -25.92
CA HIS A 10 1.63 8.75 -26.52
C HIS A 10 0.86 7.43 -26.50
N THR A 11 1.52 6.28 -26.59
CA THR A 11 0.84 4.99 -26.48
C THR A 11 0.41 4.71 -25.04
N LEU A 12 1.24 5.08 -24.04
CA LEU A 12 0.89 4.94 -22.63
C LEU A 12 -0.29 5.83 -22.23
N GLU A 13 -0.34 7.07 -22.74
CA GLU A 13 -1.47 7.99 -22.54
C GLU A 13 -2.78 7.43 -23.11
N GLN A 14 -2.71 6.72 -24.24
CA GLN A 14 -3.89 6.09 -24.84
C GLN A 14 -4.37 4.82 -24.11
N ILE A 15 -3.49 4.14 -23.36
CA ILE A 15 -3.84 2.93 -22.58
C ILE A 15 -4.39 3.30 -21.20
N GLU A 16 -4.04 4.46 -20.66
CA GLU A 16 -4.48 4.91 -19.33
C GLU A 16 -6.02 4.89 -19.13
N PRO A 17 -6.85 5.37 -20.08
CA PRO A 17 -8.31 5.29 -19.96
C PRO A 17 -8.81 3.84 -19.89
N ILE A 18 -8.21 2.94 -20.69
CA ILE A 18 -8.56 1.53 -20.72
C ILE A 18 -8.22 0.86 -19.39
N ARG A 19 -7.02 1.14 -18.85
CA ARG A 19 -6.59 0.66 -17.52
C ARG A 19 -7.57 1.10 -16.43
N ASN A 20 -7.96 2.37 -16.44
CA ASN A 20 -8.88 2.92 -15.45
C ASN A 20 -10.27 2.28 -15.54
N PHE A 21 -10.75 2.01 -16.76
CA PHE A 21 -12.01 1.30 -16.98
C PHE A 21 -11.96 -0.13 -16.44
N PHE A 22 -10.91 -0.90 -16.73
CA PHE A 22 -10.75 -2.25 -16.19
C PHE A 22 -10.59 -2.27 -14.67
N ALA A 23 -9.85 -1.33 -14.10
CA ALA A 23 -9.73 -1.19 -12.65
C ALA A 23 -11.10 -0.92 -12.00
N ALA A 24 -11.91 -0.05 -12.59
CA ALA A 24 -13.27 0.23 -12.11
C ALA A 24 -14.18 -1.02 -12.18
N LEU A 25 -14.14 -1.77 -13.30
CA LEU A 25 -14.91 -3.01 -13.45
C LEU A 25 -14.46 -4.09 -12.47
N PHE A 26 -13.16 -4.22 -12.24
CA PHE A 26 -12.58 -5.15 -11.27
C PHE A 26 -13.04 -4.81 -9.85
N LEU A 27 -12.93 -3.54 -9.45
CA LEU A 27 -13.36 -3.08 -8.13
C LEU A 27 -14.86 -3.26 -7.93
N ALA A 28 -15.69 -2.94 -8.94
CA ALA A 28 -17.13 -3.15 -8.91
C ALA A 28 -17.49 -4.63 -8.72
N SER A 29 -16.82 -5.52 -9.46
CA SER A 29 -17.04 -6.97 -9.37
C SER A 29 -16.68 -7.51 -7.98
N ILE A 30 -15.58 -7.05 -7.39
CA ILE A 30 -15.21 -7.41 -6.02
C ILE A 30 -16.22 -6.87 -5.02
N GLY A 31 -16.66 -5.62 -5.20
CA GLY A 31 -17.68 -5.00 -4.36
C GLY A 31 -18.97 -5.81 -4.29
N MET A 32 -19.40 -6.41 -5.40
CA MET A 32 -20.56 -7.30 -5.45
C MET A 32 -20.34 -8.63 -4.72
N LEU A 33 -19.09 -9.06 -4.58
CA LEU A 33 -18.73 -10.32 -3.94
C LEU A 33 -18.58 -10.20 -2.42
N ILE A 34 -18.52 -8.96 -1.92
CA ILE A 34 -18.40 -8.65 -0.50
C ILE A 34 -19.78 -8.64 0.16
N ASP A 35 -19.93 -9.42 1.23
CA ASP A 35 -21.09 -9.35 2.11
C ASP A 35 -20.88 -8.30 3.21
N ILE A 36 -21.50 -7.13 3.04
CA ILE A 36 -21.44 -6.03 4.00
C ILE A 36 -22.04 -6.45 5.37
N HIS A 37 -23.10 -7.25 5.37
CA HIS A 37 -23.78 -7.62 6.60
C HIS A 37 -22.88 -8.53 7.46
N PHE A 38 -22.20 -9.49 6.83
CA PHE A 38 -21.21 -10.33 7.50
C PHE A 38 -20.05 -9.51 8.08
N LEU A 39 -19.49 -8.59 7.29
CA LEU A 39 -18.37 -7.74 7.73
C LEU A 39 -18.76 -6.83 8.88
N TRP A 40 -19.98 -6.28 8.87
CA TRP A 40 -20.47 -5.44 9.96
C TRP A 40 -20.59 -6.22 11.27
N ASN A 41 -21.08 -7.48 11.18
CA ASN A 41 -21.20 -8.34 12.34
C ASN A 41 -19.84 -8.81 12.90
N HIS A 42 -18.76 -8.75 12.11
CA HIS A 42 -17.42 -9.21 12.49
C HIS A 42 -16.38 -8.08 12.30
N VAL A 43 -16.79 -6.84 12.55
CA VAL A 43 -15.98 -5.64 12.31
C VAL A 43 -14.72 -5.63 13.19
N ASP A 44 -14.81 -6.20 14.38
CA ASP A 44 -13.73 -6.39 15.33
C ASP A 44 -12.59 -7.24 14.75
N ILE A 45 -12.93 -8.41 14.21
CA ILE A 45 -11.97 -9.33 13.59
C ILE A 45 -11.42 -8.72 12.30
N LEU A 46 -12.27 -8.04 11.53
CA LEU A 46 -11.88 -7.35 10.30
C LEU A 46 -10.83 -6.25 10.58
N LEU A 47 -11.10 -5.36 11.53
CA LEU A 47 -10.17 -4.29 11.90
C LEU A 47 -8.85 -4.86 12.43
N ALA A 48 -8.93 -5.85 13.31
CA ALA A 48 -7.76 -6.54 13.85
C ALA A 48 -6.90 -7.14 12.72
N SER A 49 -7.54 -7.77 11.73
CA SER A 49 -6.86 -8.37 10.58
C SER A 49 -6.17 -7.32 9.71
N VAL A 50 -6.84 -6.20 9.42
CA VAL A 50 -6.25 -5.10 8.62
C VAL A 50 -5.04 -4.49 9.35
N ILE A 51 -5.19 -4.16 10.63
CA ILE A 51 -4.12 -3.57 11.43
C ILE A 51 -2.93 -4.54 11.51
N LEU A 52 -3.21 -5.82 11.77
CA LEU A 52 -2.19 -6.86 11.85
C LEU A 52 -1.39 -6.96 10.55
N VAL A 53 -2.06 -7.03 9.39
CA VAL A 53 -1.39 -7.12 8.09
C VAL A 53 -0.54 -5.89 7.82
N ILE A 54 -1.05 -4.68 8.09
CA ILE A 54 -0.31 -3.43 7.87
C ILE A 54 0.94 -3.40 8.76
N ILE A 55 0.82 -3.71 10.06
CA ILE A 55 1.93 -3.71 11.00
C ILE A 55 2.98 -4.74 10.61
N ILE A 56 2.58 -5.99 10.36
CA ILE A 56 3.51 -7.06 10.00
C ILE A 56 4.25 -6.71 8.71
N LYS A 57 3.53 -6.30 7.65
CA LYS A 57 4.18 -5.95 6.38
C LYS A 57 5.13 -4.77 6.54
N THR A 58 4.74 -3.74 7.29
CA THR A 58 5.61 -2.59 7.56
C THR A 58 6.89 -3.05 8.24
N ILE A 59 6.79 -3.84 9.31
CA ILE A 59 7.96 -4.33 10.07
C ILE A 59 8.87 -5.17 9.18
N VAL A 60 8.30 -6.16 8.46
CA VAL A 60 9.07 -7.06 7.59
C VAL A 60 9.79 -6.26 6.51
N LEU A 61 9.09 -5.36 5.82
CA LEU A 61 9.67 -4.57 4.73
C LEU A 61 10.72 -3.58 5.23
N THR A 62 10.48 -2.92 6.36
CA THR A 62 11.48 -2.05 6.99
C THR A 62 12.72 -2.84 7.42
N ALA A 63 12.55 -4.04 7.97
CA ALA A 63 13.68 -4.90 8.34
C ALA A 63 14.49 -5.34 7.12
N VAL A 64 13.81 -5.72 6.03
CA VAL A 64 14.45 -6.09 4.76
C VAL A 64 15.24 -4.91 4.19
N VAL A 65 14.63 -3.72 4.06
CA VAL A 65 15.30 -2.54 3.50
C VAL A 65 16.47 -2.09 4.38
N LYS A 66 16.34 -2.20 5.71
CA LYS A 66 17.46 -1.96 6.63
C LYS A 66 18.60 -2.96 6.44
N GLY A 67 18.29 -4.23 6.15
CA GLY A 67 19.28 -5.26 5.83
C GLY A 67 20.11 -4.94 4.58
N PHE A 68 19.56 -4.16 3.64
CA PHE A 68 20.28 -3.65 2.48
C PHE A 68 21.13 -2.39 2.76
N GLY A 69 21.18 -1.90 3.99
CA GLY A 69 22.05 -0.79 4.39
C GLY A 69 21.45 0.61 4.19
N TYR A 70 20.15 0.72 3.94
CA TYR A 70 19.47 2.02 3.83
C TYR A 70 19.23 2.65 5.21
N THR A 71 19.15 3.99 5.24
CA THR A 71 18.81 4.76 6.46
C THR A 71 17.49 4.30 7.05
N ASN A 72 17.37 4.36 8.38
CA ASN A 72 16.13 4.00 9.09
C ASN A 72 14.90 4.76 8.53
N LYS A 73 15.05 6.04 8.15
CA LYS A 73 13.97 6.86 7.57
C LYS A 73 13.46 6.30 6.26
N THR A 74 14.37 6.03 5.32
CA THR A 74 14.05 5.42 4.03
C THR A 74 13.44 4.04 4.20
N SER A 75 13.99 3.24 5.11
CA SER A 75 13.48 1.90 5.40
C SER A 75 12.05 1.91 5.94
N LEU A 76 11.72 2.86 6.82
CA LEU A 76 10.37 3.01 7.35
C LEU A 76 9.40 3.55 6.29
N LEU A 77 9.84 4.55 5.51
CA LEU A 77 9.06 5.12 4.42
C LEU A 77 8.66 4.05 3.40
N VAL A 78 9.63 3.26 2.94
CA VAL A 78 9.40 2.15 1.99
C VAL A 78 8.51 1.08 2.61
N GLY A 79 8.77 0.72 3.88
CA GLY A 79 7.96 -0.26 4.59
C GLY A 79 6.48 0.10 4.67
N MET A 80 6.17 1.36 5.00
CA MET A 80 4.79 1.86 5.05
C MET A 80 4.17 1.98 3.65
N SER A 81 4.94 2.47 2.67
CA SER A 81 4.45 2.67 1.30
C SER A 81 4.04 1.36 0.63
N LEU A 82 4.65 0.24 1.03
CA LEU A 82 4.42 -1.09 0.48
C LEU A 82 3.58 -1.99 1.40
N ALA A 83 3.08 -1.47 2.53
CA ALA A 83 2.31 -2.23 3.51
C ALA A 83 0.92 -2.63 3.01
N GLN A 84 0.36 -1.90 2.02
CA GLN A 84 -0.94 -2.19 1.42
C GLN A 84 -1.02 -3.58 0.78
N ILE A 85 -2.21 -4.20 0.83
CA ILE A 85 -2.49 -5.41 0.06
C ILE A 85 -2.84 -5.00 -1.38
N GLY A 86 -2.10 -5.52 -2.36
CA GLY A 86 -2.33 -5.20 -3.78
C GLY A 86 -3.55 -5.92 -4.38
N GLU A 87 -4.03 -5.42 -5.51
CA GLU A 87 -5.20 -5.94 -6.25
C GLU A 87 -5.07 -7.43 -6.63
N PHE A 88 -3.86 -7.90 -6.90
CA PHE A 88 -3.58 -9.30 -7.21
C PHE A 88 -4.00 -10.27 -6.09
N ALA A 89 -4.08 -9.81 -4.84
CA ALA A 89 -4.56 -10.63 -3.73
C ALA A 89 -6.00 -11.10 -3.93
N PHE A 90 -6.86 -10.29 -4.56
CA PHE A 90 -8.23 -10.70 -4.88
C PHE A 90 -8.27 -11.83 -5.91
N VAL A 91 -7.41 -11.75 -6.93
CA VAL A 91 -7.29 -12.81 -7.94
C VAL A 91 -6.84 -14.10 -7.28
N LEU A 92 -5.79 -14.04 -6.45
CA LEU A 92 -5.29 -15.21 -5.72
C LEU A 92 -6.34 -15.79 -4.77
N LEU A 93 -7.07 -14.94 -4.04
CA LEU A 93 -8.10 -15.37 -3.09
C LEU A 93 -9.29 -16.01 -3.82
N SER A 94 -9.72 -15.44 -4.95
CA SER A 94 -10.76 -16.02 -5.80
C SER A 94 -10.33 -17.40 -6.32
N ARG A 95 -9.08 -17.54 -6.79
CA ARG A 95 -8.56 -18.83 -7.25
C ARG A 95 -8.43 -19.84 -6.10
N ALA A 96 -7.97 -19.41 -4.93
CA ALA A 96 -7.89 -20.25 -3.74
C ALA A 96 -9.27 -20.77 -3.29
N SER A 97 -10.30 -19.92 -3.39
CA SER A 97 -11.69 -20.31 -3.11
C SER A 97 -12.22 -21.33 -4.11
N ASN A 98 -11.96 -21.14 -5.41
CA ASN A 98 -12.32 -22.11 -6.45
C ASN A 98 -11.64 -23.48 -6.25
N LEU A 99 -10.41 -23.48 -5.72
CA LEU A 99 -9.67 -24.70 -5.36
C LEU A 99 -10.06 -25.26 -3.98
N HIS A 100 -11.10 -24.72 -3.33
CA HIS A 100 -11.57 -25.14 -2.01
C HIS A 100 -10.53 -25.00 -0.88
N LEU A 101 -9.46 -24.21 -1.09
CA LEU A 101 -8.42 -23.95 -0.08
C LEU A 101 -8.88 -22.94 0.99
N VAL A 102 -9.74 -22.01 0.59
CA VAL A 102 -10.27 -20.95 1.47
C VAL A 102 -11.77 -20.86 1.25
N GLN A 103 -12.57 -21.20 2.26
CA GLN A 103 -14.03 -21.32 2.11
C GLN A 103 -14.80 -20.56 3.19
N GLY A 104 -16.05 -20.21 2.85
CA GLY A 104 -17.02 -19.64 3.78
C GLY A 104 -16.56 -18.35 4.45
N LYS A 105 -16.57 -18.34 5.79
CA LYS A 105 -16.27 -17.16 6.61
C LYS A 105 -14.87 -16.61 6.37
N LEU A 106 -13.87 -17.48 6.19
CA LEU A 106 -12.48 -17.05 5.99
C LEU A 106 -12.31 -16.32 4.65
N TYR A 107 -13.00 -16.78 3.61
CA TYR A 107 -13.00 -16.12 2.30
C TYR A 107 -13.55 -14.69 2.40
N LEU A 108 -14.74 -14.52 3.00
CA LEU A 108 -15.35 -13.20 3.21
C LEU A 108 -14.46 -12.27 4.05
N LEU A 109 -13.84 -12.80 5.12
CA LEU A 109 -12.98 -12.01 5.99
C LEU A 109 -11.71 -11.54 5.26
N LEU A 110 -11.04 -12.41 4.50
CA LEU A 110 -9.85 -12.05 3.72
C LEU A 110 -10.18 -11.10 2.56
N LEU A 111 -11.34 -11.29 1.93
CA LEU A 111 -11.82 -10.41 0.87
C LEU A 111 -12.08 -9.01 1.42
N GLY A 112 -12.80 -8.91 2.55
CA GLY A 112 -13.05 -7.65 3.24
C GLY A 112 -11.78 -6.99 3.77
N THR A 113 -10.85 -7.77 4.32
CA THR A 113 -9.54 -7.26 4.80
C THR A 113 -8.74 -6.64 3.64
N THR A 114 -8.72 -7.30 2.48
CA THR A 114 -8.05 -6.81 1.27
C THR A 114 -8.69 -5.51 0.78
N ALA A 115 -10.03 -5.49 0.66
CA ALA A 115 -10.76 -4.30 0.21
C ALA A 115 -10.58 -3.11 1.18
N LEU A 116 -10.71 -3.35 2.49
CA LEU A 116 -10.55 -2.31 3.50
C LEU A 116 -9.11 -1.81 3.56
N SER A 117 -8.11 -2.68 3.35
CA SER A 117 -6.71 -2.26 3.21
C SER A 117 -6.53 -1.31 2.02
N LEU A 118 -7.12 -1.60 0.86
CA LEU A 118 -7.05 -0.71 -0.31
C LEU A 118 -7.66 0.67 -0.03
N VAL A 119 -8.85 0.71 0.58
CA VAL A 119 -9.53 1.96 0.96
C VAL A 119 -8.74 2.75 2.00
N THR A 120 -8.09 2.05 2.94
CA THR A 120 -7.30 2.67 4.01
C THR A 120 -5.94 3.17 3.53
N THR A 121 -5.46 2.74 2.37
CA THR A 121 -4.12 3.10 1.90
C THR A 121 -3.91 4.60 1.63
N PRO A 122 -4.78 5.33 0.92
CA PRO A 122 -4.59 6.78 0.78
C PRO A 122 -4.57 7.51 2.13
N LEU A 123 -5.28 7.00 3.14
CA LEU A 123 -5.19 7.50 4.52
C LEU A 123 -3.81 7.18 5.11
N LEU A 124 -3.32 5.95 4.95
CA LEU A 124 -1.99 5.55 5.42
C LEU A 124 -0.88 6.43 4.82
N PHE A 125 -0.93 6.74 3.52
CA PHE A 125 0.01 7.65 2.87
C PHE A 125 -0.01 9.07 3.45
N LYS A 126 -1.19 9.57 3.85
CA LYS A 126 -1.30 10.86 4.55
C LYS A 126 -0.72 10.81 5.97
N LEU A 127 -0.73 9.65 6.63
CA LEU A 127 -0.17 9.45 7.96
C LEU A 127 1.36 9.28 7.96
N ILE A 128 1.96 8.81 6.87
CA ILE A 128 3.43 8.65 6.72
C ILE A 128 4.24 9.85 7.24
N PRO A 129 3.98 11.12 6.83
CA PRO A 129 4.74 12.26 7.33
C PRO A 129 4.58 12.46 8.84
N ALA A 130 3.40 12.20 9.40
CA ALA A 130 3.15 12.28 10.83
C ALA A 130 3.93 11.20 11.60
N VAL A 131 4.00 9.96 11.07
CA VAL A 131 4.75 8.86 11.69
C VAL A 131 6.25 9.08 11.60
N ILE A 132 6.75 9.64 10.50
CA ILE A 132 8.16 10.05 10.37
C ILE A 132 8.49 11.13 11.40
N HIS A 133 7.64 12.15 11.55
CA HIS A 133 7.84 13.21 12.54
C HIS A 133 7.84 12.65 13.97
N LEU A 134 6.95 11.71 14.29
CA LEU A 134 6.93 11.01 15.57
C LEU A 134 8.21 10.19 15.80
N GLY A 135 8.71 9.50 14.77
CA GLY A 135 9.96 8.75 14.86
C GLY A 135 11.21 9.64 15.00
N VAL A 136 11.17 10.87 14.49
CA VAL A 136 12.21 11.88 14.71
C VAL A 136 12.17 12.36 16.17
N LEU A 137 10.97 12.57 16.71
CA LEU A 137 10.76 12.99 18.10
C LEU A 137 11.17 11.91 19.11
N LEU A 138 10.95 10.63 18.79
CA LEU A 138 11.49 9.50 19.56
C LEU A 138 13.02 9.29 19.42
N ARG A 139 13.73 10.23 18.76
CA ARG A 139 15.19 10.20 18.57
C ARG A 139 15.70 8.95 17.84
N TRP A 140 14.81 8.24 17.15
CA TRP A 140 15.10 7.02 16.38
C TRP A 140 15.77 7.32 15.04
N PHE A 141 15.78 8.60 14.67
CA PHE A 141 16.39 9.13 13.46
C PHE A 141 17.41 10.22 13.79
N SER A 142 18.59 10.15 13.19
CA SER A 142 19.47 11.32 13.11
C SER A 142 18.77 12.40 12.26
N PRO A 143 18.87 13.69 12.65
CA PRO A 143 18.43 14.77 11.79
C PRO A 143 19.25 14.70 10.51
N ASP A 144 18.59 14.61 9.35
CA ASP A 144 19.32 14.64 8.09
C ASP A 144 19.68 16.11 7.85
N THR A 145 20.97 16.40 7.86
CA THR A 145 21.61 17.68 7.59
C THR A 145 21.36 18.20 6.16
N SER A 146 20.60 17.47 5.32
CA SER A 146 20.45 17.74 3.89
C SER A 146 19.46 18.86 3.51
N LEU A 147 18.71 19.42 4.46
CA LEU A 147 17.85 20.58 4.19
C LEU A 147 18.60 21.93 4.21
N ASN A 148 19.85 21.95 4.68
CA ASN A 148 20.64 23.18 4.78
C ASN A 148 21.51 23.47 3.53
N GLU A 149 21.78 22.48 2.67
CA GLU A 149 22.62 22.70 1.48
C GLU A 149 21.81 23.26 0.30
N VAL A 150 20.56 22.84 0.12
CA VAL A 150 19.68 23.34 -0.95
C VAL A 150 19.34 24.82 -0.73
N TYR A 151 19.11 25.25 0.52
CA TYR A 151 18.84 26.66 0.84
C TYR A 151 20.07 27.57 0.78
N LYS A 152 21.28 27.00 0.82
CA LYS A 152 22.52 27.78 0.74
C LYS A 152 22.93 28.09 -0.70
N GLN A 153 22.64 27.18 -1.65
CA GLN A 153 22.88 27.43 -3.08
C GLN A 153 21.98 28.52 -3.66
N GLU A 154 20.72 28.62 -3.25
CA GLU A 154 19.79 29.64 -3.76
C GLU A 154 20.12 31.06 -3.25
N LYS A 155 21.00 31.19 -2.26
CA LYS A 155 21.40 32.49 -1.68
C LYS A 155 22.79 32.97 -2.15
N GLU A 156 23.50 32.16 -2.95
CA GLU A 156 24.79 32.51 -3.56
C GLU A 156 24.71 32.68 -5.09
N ILE A 157 23.50 32.74 -5.66
CA ILE A 157 23.25 33.08 -7.07
C ILE A 157 22.46 34.39 -7.15
#